data_AF-J3GBD0-F1
#
_entry.id   AF-J3GBD0-F1
#
_cell.length_a   1.000
_cell.length_b   1.000
_cell.length_c   1.000
_cell.angle_alpha   90.00
_cell.angle_beta   90.00
_cell.angle_gamma   90.00
#
_symmetry.space_group_name_H-M   'P 1'
#
loop_
_entity.id
_entity.type
_entity.pdbx_description
1 polymer ?
#
loop_
_entity_poly.entity_id
_entity_poly.type
_entity_poly.pdbx_seq_one_letter_code
_entity_poly.pdbx_strand_id
1 'polypeptide(L)'
;GLGASLPQATSRLKTLSKMSGRNDIGGSIKLNSMDQVIIPSVYRKPYGLSCHRDALPWPSLFLLPATMHCPFCGANDTKVIDSRLVAEGEQVRRRRECLACGERFTTFETAELVLPRLIKTDGSRQPFDEEKLRAGMQRALEKRPVSVERLESSLVHIKHKLRATGEREVKSLVVGELVMAELQKLDEVAYIRFASVYRRFQDLNEFREEIDRLAREPVKE
;
A
#
# COMPACT_ATOMS: atom_id res chain seq x y z
N GLY A 1 36.90 -51.26 20.12
CA GLY A 1 37.42 -51.56 18.77
C GLY A 1 36.41 -52.45 18.07
N LEU A 2 36.32 -52.32 16.73
CA LEU A 2 35.27 -52.85 15.81
C LEU A 2 34.07 -51.88 15.74
N GLY A 3 33.75 -51.17 14.65
CA GLY A 3 34.14 -51.27 13.23
C GLY A 3 32.99 -51.82 12.38
N ALA A 4 32.68 -51.12 11.27
CA ALA A 4 31.75 -51.46 10.17
C ALA A 4 30.27 -51.05 10.37
N SER A 5 29.50 -50.57 9.37
CA SER A 5 29.73 -50.17 7.97
C SER A 5 28.37 -49.69 7.40
N LEU A 6 28.38 -48.67 6.53
CA LEU A 6 27.24 -48.32 5.66
C LEU A 6 26.86 -49.50 4.73
N PRO A 7 25.67 -49.41 4.11
CA PRO A 7 25.59 -49.65 2.67
C PRO A 7 24.93 -48.50 1.89
N GLN A 8 25.50 -48.25 0.71
CA GLN A 8 24.95 -47.47 -0.40
C GLN A 8 24.11 -48.38 -1.33
N ALA A 9 23.13 -47.80 -2.02
CA ALA A 9 22.61 -48.24 -3.34
C ALA A 9 22.07 -46.97 -4.03
N THR A 10 22.59 -46.42 -5.13
CA THR A 10 22.69 -46.88 -6.55
C THR A 10 21.34 -47.39 -7.10
N SER A 11 20.87 -47.16 -8.34
CA SER A 11 21.17 -46.32 -9.50
C SER A 11 20.11 -46.65 -10.59
N ARG A 12 19.76 -45.72 -11.51
CA ARG A 12 19.36 -45.89 -12.95
C ARG A 12 18.41 -44.75 -13.38
N LEU A 13 18.78 -43.75 -14.18
CA LEU A 13 19.22 -43.65 -15.60
C LEU A 13 18.15 -43.95 -16.68
N LYS A 14 17.79 -42.85 -17.38
CA LYS A 14 17.56 -42.67 -18.85
C LYS A 14 16.34 -43.37 -19.47
N THR A 15 15.60 -42.85 -20.46
CA THR A 15 15.98 -42.13 -21.70
C THR A 15 14.67 -41.62 -22.39
N LEU A 16 14.57 -40.36 -22.83
CA LEU A 16 14.63 -39.84 -24.22
C LEU A 16 13.49 -40.23 -25.20
N SER A 17 12.81 -39.22 -25.76
CA SER A 17 12.74 -38.88 -27.21
C SER A 17 11.49 -38.01 -27.50
N LYS A 18 11.63 -36.71 -27.82
CA LYS A 18 11.78 -36.10 -29.17
C LYS A 18 10.55 -36.30 -30.07
N MET A 19 9.86 -35.21 -30.41
CA MET A 19 9.27 -34.98 -31.74
C MET A 19 9.00 -33.49 -31.97
N SER A 20 9.39 -33.06 -33.16
CA SER A 20 9.51 -31.70 -33.68
C SER A 20 8.23 -31.18 -34.34
N GLY A 21 8.02 -29.87 -34.22
CA GLY A 21 7.75 -28.98 -35.36
C GLY A 21 6.32 -28.92 -35.92
N ARG A 22 5.77 -27.69 -35.95
CA ARG A 22 5.20 -27.06 -37.16
C ARG A 22 4.92 -25.58 -36.89
N ASN A 23 5.35 -24.75 -37.84
CA ASN A 23 4.93 -23.37 -38.05
C ASN A 23 3.41 -23.34 -38.25
N ASP A 24 2.76 -22.23 -37.88
CA ASP A 24 1.73 -21.63 -38.74
C ASP A 24 1.57 -20.13 -38.46
N ILE A 25 1.19 -19.47 -39.54
CA ILE A 25 1.35 -18.07 -39.87
C ILE A 25 -0.08 -17.49 -39.92
N GLY A 26 -0.27 -16.27 -39.41
CA GLY A 26 -1.36 -15.39 -39.84
C GLY A 26 -2.75 -15.67 -39.27
N GLY A 27 -3.28 -14.69 -38.55
CA GLY A 27 -4.65 -14.72 -38.04
C GLY A 27 -5.12 -13.35 -37.59
N SER A 28 -5.32 -12.46 -38.57
CA SER A 28 -5.91 -11.12 -38.44
C SER A 28 -7.11 -11.06 -37.48
N ILE A 29 -7.06 -10.16 -36.49
CA ILE A 29 -8.30 -9.63 -35.88
C ILE A 29 -8.23 -8.10 -35.86
N LYS A 30 -9.16 -7.58 -36.66
CA LYS A 30 -9.54 -6.22 -37.02
C LYS A 30 -9.36 -5.15 -35.94
N LEU A 31 -8.66 -4.09 -36.35
CA LEU A 31 -8.84 -2.71 -35.89
C LEU A 31 -10.26 -2.23 -36.24
N ASN A 32 -10.93 -1.58 -35.29
CA ASN A 32 -11.90 -0.48 -35.46
C ASN A 32 -11.96 0.25 -34.11
N SER A 33 -11.35 1.43 -34.02
CA SER A 33 -12.00 2.77 -34.00
C SER A 33 -12.62 3.09 -32.64
N MET A 34 -11.99 4.01 -31.88
CA MET A 34 -12.52 5.37 -31.59
C MET A 34 -13.76 5.29 -30.68
N ASP A 35 -13.70 5.68 -29.41
CA ASP A 35 -13.57 7.07 -28.95
C ASP A 35 -12.91 7.13 -27.55
N GLN A 36 -11.83 7.91 -27.40
CA GLN A 36 -11.82 9.23 -26.76
C GLN A 36 -12.59 9.32 -25.43
N VAL A 37 -11.85 9.27 -24.30
CA VAL A 37 -11.92 10.34 -23.29
C VAL A 37 -10.52 10.54 -22.70
N ILE A 38 -9.98 11.72 -22.99
CA ILE A 38 -8.82 12.34 -22.34
C ILE A 38 -9.25 12.77 -20.93
N ILE A 39 -8.51 12.39 -19.88
CA ILE A 39 -8.47 13.18 -18.64
C ILE A 39 -7.00 13.30 -18.21
N PRO A 40 -6.49 14.54 -18.03
CA PRO A 40 -5.06 14.81 -17.95
C PRO A 40 -4.43 14.45 -16.60
N SER A 41 -3.16 14.10 -16.76
CA SER A 41 -2.09 14.01 -15.79
C SER A 41 -1.88 15.31 -14.98
N VAL A 42 -1.20 15.12 -13.85
CA VAL A 42 -0.41 16.09 -13.07
C VAL A 42 -1.16 16.91 -12.00
N TYR A 43 -1.00 16.50 -10.74
CA TYR A 43 -0.75 17.48 -9.68
C TYR A 43 0.46 17.06 -8.84
N ARG A 44 1.61 17.57 -9.26
CA ARG A 44 2.88 17.53 -8.53
C ARG A 44 2.91 18.79 -7.65
N LYS A 45 2.90 18.66 -6.33
CA LYS A 45 3.05 19.83 -5.43
C LYS A 45 4.52 19.92 -4.98
N PRO A 46 5.25 20.99 -5.30
CA PRO A 46 6.58 21.23 -4.76
C PRO A 46 6.50 21.89 -3.37
N TYR A 47 7.52 21.62 -2.58
CA TYR A 47 7.76 22.13 -1.24
C TYR A 47 8.08 23.63 -1.23
N GLY A 48 7.74 24.28 -0.12
CA GLY A 48 8.43 25.48 0.38
C GLY A 48 7.81 26.82 -0.01
N LEU A 49 7.05 27.41 0.91
CA LEU A 49 7.03 28.87 1.08
C LEU A 49 6.81 29.22 2.56
N SER A 50 7.71 30.07 3.02
CA SER A 50 7.83 30.71 4.32
C SER A 50 6.63 31.61 4.65
N CYS A 51 6.20 31.57 5.92
CA CYS A 51 5.24 32.51 6.49
C CYS A 51 5.80 33.94 6.51
N HIS A 52 5.37 34.78 5.56
CA HIS A 52 5.37 36.21 5.77
C HIS A 52 3.96 36.68 6.15
N ARG A 53 3.94 37.44 7.23
CA ARG A 53 2.79 37.91 7.97
C ARG A 53 2.53 39.34 7.51
N ASP A 54 1.80 39.50 6.41
CA ASP A 54 1.33 40.80 5.95
C ASP A 54 -0.16 40.74 5.60
N ALA A 55 -0.88 41.69 6.19
CA ALA A 55 -2.32 41.78 6.27
C ALA A 55 -2.96 42.20 4.94
N LEU A 56 -4.03 41.50 4.55
CA LEU A 56 -5.05 42.00 3.64
C LEU A 56 -6.43 41.76 4.29
N PRO A 57 -7.39 42.68 4.15
CA PRO A 57 -8.73 42.50 4.68
C PRO A 57 -9.52 41.61 3.72
N TRP A 58 -9.74 40.36 4.10
CA TRP A 58 -10.57 39.44 3.32
C TRP A 58 -12.02 39.91 3.39
N PRO A 59 -12.70 40.25 2.27
CA PRO A 59 -14.15 40.25 2.28
C PRO A 59 -14.58 38.81 2.53
N SER A 60 -15.35 38.66 3.58
CA SER A 60 -16.03 37.46 4.06
C SER A 60 -17.00 36.90 3.02
N LEU A 61 -16.47 36.42 1.89
CA LEU A 61 -17.14 35.43 1.07
C LEU A 61 -16.96 34.09 1.77
N PHE A 62 -17.83 33.93 2.76
CA PHE A 62 -18.41 32.70 3.23
C PHE A 62 -17.94 31.49 2.43
N LEU A 63 -17.16 30.65 3.12
CA LEU A 63 -17.25 29.20 3.01
C LEU A 63 -18.63 28.82 2.49
N LEU A 64 -18.76 28.41 1.23
CA LEU A 64 -19.90 27.61 0.82
C LEU A 64 -19.77 26.33 1.65
N PRO A 65 -20.59 26.13 2.70
CA PRO A 65 -20.52 24.90 3.46
C PRO A 65 -20.86 23.77 2.52
N ALA A 66 -20.14 22.65 2.59
CA ALA A 66 -20.55 21.43 1.90
C ALA A 66 -21.99 21.09 2.34
N THR A 67 -22.97 21.36 1.48
CA THR A 67 -24.40 21.26 1.81
C THR A 67 -24.81 19.80 1.82
N MET A 68 -25.11 19.25 3.01
CA MET A 68 -25.88 18.00 3.10
C MET A 68 -27.36 18.34 2.88
N HIS A 69 -28.05 17.52 2.10
CA HIS A 69 -29.48 17.65 1.86
C HIS A 69 -30.30 17.30 3.11
N CYS A 70 -31.39 18.03 3.34
CA CYS A 70 -32.36 17.70 4.38
C CYS A 70 -33.08 16.39 4.01
N PRO A 71 -33.09 15.36 4.88
CA PRO A 71 -33.75 14.09 4.60
C PRO A 71 -35.29 14.19 4.60
N PHE A 72 -35.87 15.28 5.11
CA PHE A 72 -37.31 15.46 5.23
C PHE A 72 -37.92 16.22 4.04
N CYS A 73 -37.26 17.27 3.55
CA CYS A 73 -37.78 18.14 2.49
C CYS A 73 -36.86 18.30 1.28
N GLY A 74 -35.65 17.71 1.30
CA GLY A 74 -34.69 17.75 0.19
C GLY A 74 -33.91 19.06 0.03
N ALA A 75 -34.19 20.10 0.83
CA ALA A 75 -33.50 21.38 0.74
C ALA A 75 -32.00 21.27 1.05
N ASN A 76 -31.18 22.13 0.43
CA ASN A 76 -29.72 22.13 0.57
C ASN A 76 -29.26 22.95 1.79
N ASP A 77 -30.13 23.84 2.28
CA ASP A 77 -29.82 24.79 3.34
C ASP A 77 -29.97 24.14 4.72
N THR A 78 -28.87 23.54 5.18
CA THR A 78 -28.78 22.92 6.51
C THR A 78 -27.69 23.59 7.33
N LYS A 79 -28.01 23.90 8.60
CA LYS A 79 -27.11 24.55 9.56
C LYS A 79 -26.61 23.54 10.59
N VAL A 80 -25.30 23.45 10.79
CA VAL A 80 -24.71 22.67 11.89
C VAL A 80 -24.90 23.43 13.21
N ILE A 81 -25.51 22.77 14.20
CA ILE A 81 -25.78 23.33 15.54
C ILE A 81 -24.73 22.88 16.55
N ASP A 82 -24.37 21.60 16.51
CA ASP A 82 -23.50 20.97 17.51
C ASP A 82 -22.61 19.93 16.81
N SER A 83 -21.33 19.93 17.16
CA SER A 83 -20.31 19.01 16.63
C SER A 83 -19.59 18.37 17.80
N ARG A 84 -19.58 17.03 17.85
CA ARG A 84 -18.88 16.27 18.90
C ARG A 84 -18.13 15.11 18.29
N LEU A 85 -16.97 14.81 18.87
CA LEU A 85 -16.27 13.56 18.61
C LEU A 85 -17.01 12.41 19.31
N VAL A 86 -17.17 11.30 18.59
CA VAL A 86 -17.74 10.04 19.08
C VAL A 86 -16.86 8.89 18.61
N ALA A 87 -17.14 7.66 19.07
CA ALA A 87 -16.33 6.48 18.74
C ALA A 87 -14.83 6.71 18.98
N GLU A 88 -14.47 7.14 20.19
CA GLU A 88 -13.07 7.39 20.59
C GLU A 88 -12.32 8.39 19.69
N GLY A 89 -13.04 9.25 18.99
CA GLY A 89 -12.46 10.27 18.10
C GLY A 89 -12.42 9.86 16.62
N GLU A 90 -12.85 8.64 16.27
CA GLU A 90 -12.87 8.18 14.87
C GLU A 90 -14.02 8.79 14.05
N GLN A 91 -15.05 9.32 14.71
CA GLN A 91 -16.24 9.84 14.06
C GLN A 91 -16.62 11.22 14.60
N VAL A 92 -17.13 12.07 13.72
CA VAL A 92 -17.70 13.37 14.08
C VAL A 92 -19.22 13.29 13.97
N ARG A 93 -19.92 13.38 15.11
CA ARG A 93 -21.37 13.52 15.16
C ARG A 93 -21.73 14.98 15.01
N ARG A 94 -22.57 15.31 14.02
CA ARG A 94 -23.06 16.67 13.75
C ARG A 94 -24.58 16.71 13.89
N ARG A 95 -25.11 17.58 14.74
CA ARG A 95 -26.55 17.89 14.77
C ARG A 95 -26.83 19.02 13.80
N ARG A 96 -27.73 18.80 12.84
CA ARG A 96 -28.12 19.74 11.79
C ARG A 96 -29.58 20.15 11.94
N GLU A 97 -29.90 21.36 11.52
CA GLU A 97 -31.27 21.89 11.38
C GLU A 97 -31.47 22.42 9.97
N CYS A 98 -32.60 22.06 9.36
CA CYS A 98 -32.97 22.56 8.05
C CYS A 98 -33.57 23.97 8.18
N LEU A 99 -33.06 24.91 7.38
CA LEU A 99 -33.56 26.29 7.38
C LEU A 99 -34.90 26.43 6.63
N ALA A 100 -35.28 25.46 5.81
CA ALA A 100 -36.53 25.47 5.05
C ALA A 100 -37.73 24.89 5.82
N CYS A 101 -37.56 23.74 6.50
CA CYS A 101 -38.65 23.09 7.24
C CYS A 101 -38.49 23.09 8.77
N GLY A 102 -37.36 23.57 9.31
CA GLY A 102 -37.09 23.60 10.76
C GLY A 102 -36.71 22.24 11.37
N GLU A 103 -36.77 21.16 10.59
CA GLU A 103 -36.50 19.82 11.11
C GLU A 103 -35.02 19.60 11.47
N ARG A 104 -34.82 18.82 12.53
CA ARG A 104 -33.49 18.51 13.07
C ARG A 104 -33.11 17.06 12.82
N PHE A 105 -31.87 16.84 12.40
CA PHE A 105 -31.32 15.50 12.17
C PHE A 105 -29.85 15.43 12.60
N THR A 106 -29.32 14.20 12.70
CA THR A 106 -27.93 13.95 13.07
C THR A 106 -27.21 13.29 11.89
N THR A 107 -26.01 13.76 11.56
CA THR A 107 -25.11 13.11 10.61
C THR A 107 -23.87 12.61 11.34
N PHE A 108 -23.31 11.50 10.87
CA PHE A 108 -22.04 10.97 11.32
C PHE A 108 -21.05 11.07 10.16
N GLU A 109 -19.92 11.73 10.40
CA GLU A 109 -18.83 11.86 9.44
C GLU A 109 -17.70 10.94 9.91
N THR A 110 -17.26 10.02 9.05
CA THR A 110 -16.18 9.06 9.32
C THR A 110 -15.11 9.22 8.26
N ALA A 111 -13.83 9.15 8.66
CA ALA A 111 -12.74 9.14 7.70
C ALA A 111 -12.75 7.85 6.88
N GLU A 112 -12.81 7.97 5.55
CA GLU A 112 -12.72 6.82 4.65
C GLU A 112 -11.25 6.41 4.47
N LEU A 113 -10.80 5.41 5.22
CA LEU A 113 -9.39 4.96 5.23
C LEU A 113 -9.18 3.71 4.36
N VAL A 114 -9.39 3.85 3.05
CA VAL A 114 -9.22 2.76 2.08
C VAL A 114 -7.74 2.53 1.77
N LEU A 115 -7.32 1.26 1.71
CA LEU A 115 -5.98 0.89 1.25
C LEU A 115 -5.92 0.85 -0.28
N PRO A 116 -4.81 1.28 -0.90
CA PRO A 116 -4.68 1.32 -2.35
C PRO A 116 -4.73 -0.08 -2.98
N ARG A 117 -5.21 -0.18 -4.22
CA ARG A 117 -4.98 -1.38 -5.03
C ARG A 117 -3.50 -1.49 -5.40
N LEU A 118 -3.01 -2.71 -5.55
CA LEU A 118 -1.63 -2.99 -5.91
C LEU A 118 -1.50 -3.25 -7.40
N ILE A 119 -0.64 -2.48 -8.07
CA ILE A 119 -0.18 -2.73 -9.44
C ILE A 119 1.04 -3.63 -9.36
N LYS A 120 0.92 -4.87 -9.84
CA LYS A 120 2.00 -5.86 -9.90
C LYS A 120 2.98 -5.54 -11.05
N THR A 121 4.13 -6.21 -11.05
CA THR A 121 5.17 -6.00 -12.08
C THR A 121 4.70 -6.36 -13.50
N ASP A 122 3.74 -7.27 -13.62
CA ASP A 122 3.09 -7.65 -14.88
C ASP A 122 1.98 -6.65 -15.32
N GLY A 123 1.75 -5.59 -14.55
CA GLY A 123 0.72 -4.59 -14.79
C GLY A 123 -0.68 -4.98 -14.27
N SER A 124 -0.84 -6.19 -13.71
CA SER A 124 -2.12 -6.61 -13.13
C SER A 124 -2.46 -5.82 -11.86
N ARG A 125 -3.76 -5.59 -11.63
CA ARG A 125 -4.27 -4.83 -10.48
C ARG A 125 -5.00 -5.74 -9.51
N GLN A 126 -4.52 -5.80 -8.27
CA GLN A 126 -5.10 -6.64 -7.23
C GLN A 126 -5.47 -5.79 -6.01
N PRO A 127 -6.52 -6.16 -5.24
CA PRO A 127 -6.76 -5.52 -3.95
C PRO A 127 -5.56 -5.74 -3.03
N PHE A 128 -5.33 -4.79 -2.11
CA PHE A 128 -4.39 -5.00 -1.04
C PHE A 128 -4.86 -6.15 -0.14
N ASP A 129 -3.95 -7.05 0.18
CA ASP A 129 -4.22 -8.26 0.95
C ASP A 129 -3.30 -8.27 2.17
N GLU A 130 -3.88 -8.01 3.34
CA GLU A 130 -3.16 -7.91 4.60
C GLU A 130 -2.56 -9.26 5.02
N GLU A 131 -3.27 -10.36 4.78
CA GLU A 131 -2.78 -11.70 5.13
C GLU A 131 -1.55 -12.06 4.30
N LYS A 132 -1.54 -11.70 3.01
CA LYS A 132 -0.33 -11.87 2.17
C LYS A 132 0.85 -11.04 2.68
N LEU A 133 0.61 -9.81 3.13
CA LEU A 133 1.67 -8.96 3.71
C LEU A 133 2.23 -9.60 4.99
N ARG A 134 1.34 -10.00 5.92
CA ARG A 134 1.70 -10.66 7.18
C ARG A 134 2.50 -11.94 6.92
N ALA A 135 2.01 -12.82 6.06
CA ALA A 135 2.68 -14.07 5.72
C ALA A 135 4.07 -13.84 5.10
N GLY A 136 4.21 -12.82 4.24
CA GLY A 136 5.49 -12.42 3.66
C GLY A 136 6.51 -11.99 4.71
N MET A 137 6.09 -11.15 5.67
CA MET A 137 6.96 -10.70 6.77
C MET A 137 7.29 -11.83 7.75
N GLN A 138 6.30 -12.65 8.13
CA GLN A 138 6.52 -13.80 9.02
C GLN A 138 7.53 -14.78 8.44
N ARG A 139 7.46 -15.06 7.14
CA ARG A 139 8.42 -15.93 6.46
C ARG A 139 9.84 -15.38 6.50
N ALA A 140 10.02 -14.06 6.39
CA ALA A 140 11.33 -13.44 6.54
C ALA A 140 11.88 -13.57 7.98
N LEU A 141 10.98 -13.41 8.96
CA LEU A 141 11.27 -13.45 10.40
C LEU A 141 11.34 -14.87 11.00
N GLU A 142 11.23 -15.92 10.18
CA GLU A 142 11.22 -17.30 10.67
C GLU A 142 12.49 -17.62 11.49
N LYS A 143 12.30 -18.16 12.71
CA LYS A 143 13.36 -18.48 13.68
C LYS A 143 14.20 -17.27 14.11
N ARG A 144 13.65 -16.05 14.03
CA ARG A 144 14.28 -14.82 14.55
C ARG A 144 13.65 -14.44 15.89
N PRO A 145 14.41 -13.82 16.81
CA PRO A 145 13.92 -13.42 18.13
C PRO A 145 13.13 -12.09 18.06
N VAL A 146 12.06 -12.06 17.27
CA VAL A 146 11.17 -10.88 17.13
C VAL A 146 9.80 -11.23 17.69
N SER A 147 9.29 -10.38 18.59
CA SER A 147 7.99 -10.61 19.21
C SER A 147 6.85 -10.36 18.22
N VAL A 148 5.70 -11.01 18.46
CA VAL A 148 4.51 -10.87 17.62
C VAL A 148 4.00 -9.43 17.63
N GLU A 149 4.10 -8.74 18.77
CA GLU A 149 3.66 -7.36 18.94
C GLU A 149 4.48 -6.40 18.07
N ARG A 150 5.79 -6.62 17.95
CA ARG A 150 6.66 -5.81 17.08
C ARG A 150 6.34 -6.02 15.60
N LEU A 151 6.01 -7.25 15.20
CA LEU A 151 5.55 -7.55 13.84
C LEU A 151 4.21 -6.85 13.55
N GLU A 152 3.21 -7.00 14.42
CA GLU A 152 1.90 -6.37 14.22
C GLU A 152 2.01 -4.83 14.20
N SER A 153 2.85 -4.25 15.06
CA SER A 153 3.15 -2.81 15.04
C SER A 153 3.73 -2.37 13.69
N SER A 154 4.62 -3.18 13.10
CA SER A 154 5.20 -2.91 11.79
C SER A 154 4.17 -3.00 10.67
N LEU A 155 3.26 -3.98 10.72
CA LEU A 155 2.15 -4.10 9.77
C LEU A 155 1.22 -2.88 9.84
N VAL A 156 0.87 -2.43 11.05
CA VAL A 156 0.07 -1.20 11.25
C VAL A 156 0.78 0.01 10.65
N HIS A 157 2.09 0.15 10.87
CA HIS A 157 2.86 1.25 10.35
C HIS A 157 2.92 1.26 8.80
N ILE A 158 3.08 0.09 8.17
CA ILE A 158 3.03 -0.05 6.71
C ILE A 158 1.65 0.35 6.17
N LYS A 159 0.57 -0.15 6.77
CA LYS A 159 -0.81 0.20 6.39
C LYS A 159 -1.07 1.69 6.54
N HIS A 160 -0.59 2.29 7.62
CA HIS A 160 -0.69 3.74 7.85
C HIS A 160 0.04 4.53 6.76
N LYS A 161 1.29 4.17 6.43
CA LYS A 161 2.04 4.82 5.34
C LYS A 161 1.32 4.70 4.00
N LEU A 162 0.76 3.53 3.69
CA LEU A 162 0.00 3.32 2.45
C LEU A 162 -1.26 4.19 2.39
N ARG A 163 -2.02 4.28 3.50
CA ARG A 163 -3.19 5.17 3.58
C ARG A 163 -2.79 6.64 3.46
N ALA A 164 -1.69 7.04 4.10
CA ALA A 164 -1.19 8.41 4.08
C ALA A 164 -0.76 8.88 2.68
N THR A 165 -0.51 7.96 1.74
CA THR A 165 -0.26 8.34 0.33
C THR A 165 -1.48 8.98 -0.33
N GLY A 166 -2.71 8.62 0.09
CA GLY A 166 -3.96 9.06 -0.54
C GLY A 166 -4.17 8.52 -1.98
N GLU A 167 -3.27 7.68 -2.47
CA GLU A 167 -3.33 7.12 -3.81
C GLU A 167 -4.36 5.99 -3.90
N ARG A 168 -5.08 5.89 -5.02
CA ARG A 168 -6.01 4.78 -5.27
C ARG A 168 -5.29 3.51 -5.69
N GLU A 169 -4.13 3.65 -6.35
CA GLU A 169 -3.32 2.55 -6.85
C GLU A 169 -1.84 2.79 -6.53
N VAL A 170 -1.16 1.76 -6.04
CA VAL A 170 0.25 1.82 -5.68
C VAL A 170 0.99 0.64 -6.30
N LYS A 171 2.20 0.85 -6.80
CA LYS A 171 3.04 -0.25 -7.31
C LYS A 171 3.42 -1.20 -6.19
N SER A 172 3.42 -2.50 -6.44
CA SER A 172 3.88 -3.50 -5.45
C SER A 172 5.34 -3.28 -5.00
N LEU A 173 6.13 -2.59 -5.81
CA LEU A 173 7.48 -2.05 -5.51
C LEU A 173 7.49 -1.20 -4.24
N VAL A 174 6.58 -0.24 -4.14
CA VAL A 174 6.52 0.65 -2.98
C VAL A 174 6.18 -0.14 -1.71
N VAL A 175 5.27 -1.11 -1.79
CA VAL A 175 4.95 -1.98 -0.63
C VAL A 175 6.17 -2.80 -0.21
N GLY A 176 6.91 -3.37 -1.17
CA GLY A 176 8.13 -4.13 -0.89
C GLY A 176 9.20 -3.29 -0.20
N GLU A 177 9.40 -2.04 -0.65
CA GLU A 177 10.31 -1.09 -0.04
C GLU A 177 9.90 -0.73 1.41
N LEU A 178 8.61 -0.52 1.65
CA LEU A 178 8.08 -0.29 2.99
C LEU A 178 8.31 -1.49 3.92
N VAL A 179 8.12 -2.72 3.42
CA VAL A 179 8.40 -3.95 4.17
C VAL A 179 9.88 -4.05 4.50
N MET A 180 10.76 -3.81 3.51
CA MET A 180 12.20 -3.81 3.71
C MET A 180 12.60 -2.80 4.80
N ALA A 181 12.07 -1.57 4.74
CA ALA A 181 12.37 -0.54 5.73
C ALA A 181 11.93 -0.90 7.15
N GLU A 182 10.79 -1.60 7.34
CA GLU A 182 10.40 -2.08 8.68
C GLU A 182 11.20 -3.30 9.11
N LEU A 183 11.47 -4.26 8.20
CA LEU A 183 12.29 -5.43 8.52
C LEU A 183 13.72 -5.05 8.91
N GLN A 184 14.32 -4.04 8.28
CA GLN A 184 15.66 -3.55 8.63
C GLN A 184 15.74 -3.10 10.10
N LYS A 185 14.66 -2.52 10.65
CA LYS A 185 14.57 -2.11 12.06
C LYS A 185 14.30 -3.28 13.02
N LEU A 186 13.67 -4.33 12.51
CA LEU A 186 13.34 -5.51 13.30
C LEU A 186 14.52 -6.47 13.41
N ASP A 187 15.13 -6.81 12.27
CA ASP A 187 16.20 -7.78 12.14
C ASP A 187 16.88 -7.71 10.75
N GLU A 188 18.19 -7.48 10.73
CA GLU A 188 18.97 -7.37 9.49
C GLU A 188 18.95 -8.66 8.65
N VAL A 189 18.93 -9.83 9.28
CA VAL A 189 18.88 -11.12 8.57
C VAL A 189 17.53 -11.30 7.88
N ALA A 190 16.43 -10.92 8.54
CA ALA A 190 15.10 -10.91 7.95
C ALA A 190 15.01 -9.95 6.75
N TYR A 191 15.62 -8.76 6.86
CA TYR A 191 15.75 -7.85 5.72
C TYR A 191 16.43 -8.54 4.53
N ILE A 192 17.60 -9.16 4.75
CA ILE A 192 18.37 -9.81 3.68
C ILE A 192 17.56 -10.92 3.01
N ARG A 193 16.86 -11.76 3.80
CA ARG A 193 16.00 -12.84 3.29
C ARG A 193 14.85 -12.31 2.43
N PHE A 194 14.25 -11.21 2.84
CA PHE A 194 13.17 -10.60 2.07
C PHE A 194 13.73 -9.96 0.79
N ALA A 195 14.82 -9.21 0.91
CA ALA A 195 15.51 -8.55 -0.20
C ALA A 195 15.93 -9.55 -1.29
N SER A 196 16.40 -10.74 -0.92
CA SER A 196 16.84 -11.76 -1.89
C SER A 196 15.71 -12.24 -2.81
N VAL A 197 14.48 -12.31 -2.31
CA VAL A 197 13.31 -12.66 -3.13
C VAL A 197 12.83 -11.44 -3.92
N TYR A 198 12.88 -10.26 -3.29
CA TYR A 198 12.27 -9.05 -3.83
C TYR A 198 13.08 -8.41 -4.95
N ARG A 199 14.39 -8.20 -4.73
CA ARG A 199 15.28 -7.53 -5.68
C ARG A 199 15.79 -8.46 -6.79
N ARG A 200 15.63 -9.77 -6.64
CA ARG A 200 16.08 -10.80 -7.61
C ARG A 200 17.52 -10.54 -8.08
N PHE A 201 18.44 -10.44 -7.11
CA PHE A 201 19.86 -10.22 -7.39
C PHE A 201 20.34 -11.15 -8.50
N GLN A 202 20.92 -10.59 -9.55
CA GLN A 202 21.34 -11.38 -10.72
C GLN A 202 22.69 -12.05 -10.49
N ASP A 203 23.53 -11.46 -9.64
CA ASP A 203 24.85 -11.97 -9.32
C ASP A 203 25.21 -11.84 -7.82
N LEU A 204 26.29 -12.52 -7.43
CA LEU A 204 26.79 -12.53 -6.05
C LEU A 204 27.40 -11.18 -5.64
N ASN A 205 27.86 -10.36 -6.59
CA ASN A 205 28.49 -9.08 -6.29
C ASN A 205 27.42 -8.06 -5.87
N GLU A 206 26.28 -8.01 -6.55
CA GLU A 206 25.13 -7.18 -6.20
C GLU A 206 24.62 -7.49 -4.78
N PHE A 207 24.61 -8.78 -4.42
CA PHE A 207 24.27 -9.20 -3.06
C PHE A 207 25.31 -8.77 -2.02
N ARG A 208 26.60 -8.84 -2.36
CA ARG A 208 27.69 -8.40 -1.49
C ARG A 208 27.67 -6.88 -1.27
N GLU A 209 27.47 -6.11 -2.33
CA GLU A 209 27.33 -4.66 -2.26
C GLU A 209 26.15 -4.25 -1.36
N GLU A 210 25.04 -5.00 -1.43
CA GLU A 210 23.90 -4.79 -0.56
C GLU A 210 24.23 -5.03 0.92
N ILE A 211 24.94 -6.12 1.24
CA ILE A 211 25.41 -6.42 2.60
C ILE A 211 26.37 -5.32 3.07
N ASP A 212 27.32 -4.92 2.24
CA ASP A 212 28.29 -3.88 2.56
C ASP A 212 27.61 -2.53 2.81
N ARG A 213 26.52 -2.23 2.10
CA ARG A 213 25.71 -1.03 2.34
C ARG A 213 25.01 -1.08 3.69
N LEU A 214 24.38 -2.22 4.03
CA LEU A 214 23.73 -2.40 5.34
C LEU A 214 24.73 -2.26 6.49
N ALA A 215 25.92 -2.84 6.36
CA ALA A 215 26.95 -2.76 7.39
C ALA A 215 27.45 -1.33 7.66
N ARG A 216 27.24 -0.39 6.72
CA ARG A 216 27.63 1.03 6.85
C ARG A 216 26.51 1.93 7.41
N GLU A 217 25.27 1.46 7.40
CA GLU A 217 24.10 2.21 7.92
C GLU A 217 23.62 1.55 9.23
N PRO A 218 24.18 1.92 10.39
CA PRO A 218 23.71 1.37 11.66
C PRO A 218 22.25 1.75 11.87
N VAL A 219 21.46 0.77 12.33
CA VAL A 219 20.05 0.95 12.70
C VAL A 219 19.97 2.09 13.72
N LYS A 220 19.35 3.21 13.33
CA LYS A 220 19.07 4.31 14.26
C LYS A 220 17.98 3.83 15.23
N GLU A 221 18.36 3.64 16.49
CA GLU A 221 17.44 3.42 17.63
C GLU A 221 16.47 4.60 17.80
#